data_AF-A0A524H800-F1
#
_entry.id   AF-A0A524H800-F1
#
_cell.length_a   1.000
_cell.length_b   1.000
_cell.length_c   1.000
_cell.angle_alpha   90.00
_cell.angle_beta   90.00
_cell.angle_gamma   90.00
#
_symmetry.space_group_name_H-M   'P 1'
#
loop_
_entity.id
_entity.type
_entity.pdbx_description
1 polymer ?
#
loop_
_entity_poly.entity_id
_entity_poly.type
_entity_poly.pdbx_seq_one_letter_code
_entity_poly.pdbx_strand_id
1 'polypeptide(L)'
;MGLLPEPRELEADIEKAAQVADGLAEAVGKGPRHATAAARRLTDEELTLGLAFLARVMEIAAMSSRALADVERERQRSGARLRLN
;
A
#
# COMPACT_ATOMS: atom_id res chain seq x y z
N MET A 1 -1.96 27.51 7.20
CA MET A 1 -1.43 27.32 5.84
C MET A 1 -0.25 26.37 5.98
N GLY A 2 -0.47 25.07 5.82
CA GLY A 2 0.63 24.09 5.90
C GLY A 2 1.47 24.20 4.65
N LEU A 3 2.76 24.46 4.80
CA LEU A 3 3.72 24.30 3.70
C LEU A 3 3.63 22.84 3.25
N LEU A 4 3.35 22.61 1.98
CA LEU A 4 3.55 21.28 1.40
C LEU A 4 5.05 20.97 1.50
N PRO A 5 5.43 19.75 1.92
CA PRO A 5 6.83 19.37 2.03
C PRO A 5 7.52 19.56 0.67
N GLU A 6 8.78 19.97 0.70
CA GLU A 6 9.57 20.11 -0.51
C GLU A 6 9.68 18.73 -1.20
N PRO A 7 9.72 18.64 -2.54
CA PRO A 7 9.70 17.35 -3.25
C PRO A 7 10.75 16.33 -2.78
N ARG A 8 11.91 16.81 -2.32
CA ARG A 8 12.99 15.98 -1.77
C ARG A 8 12.69 15.42 -0.39
N GLU A 9 11.97 16.18 0.43
CA GLU A 9 11.51 15.74 1.76
C GLU A 9 10.45 14.67 1.61
N LEU A 10 9.53 14.85 0.65
CA LEU A 10 8.51 13.86 0.32
C LEU A 10 9.11 12.52 -0.16
N GLU A 11 10.14 12.57 -1.00
CA GLU A 11 10.81 11.36 -1.49
C GLU A 11 11.51 10.59 -0.35
N ALA A 12 12.21 11.31 0.53
CA ALA A 12 12.84 10.73 1.72
C ALA A 12 11.81 10.11 2.68
N ASP A 13 10.67 10.76 2.89
CA ASP A 13 9.59 10.26 3.72
C ASP A 13 8.98 8.97 3.15
N ILE A 14 8.80 8.90 1.83
CA ILE A 14 8.32 7.70 1.13
C ILE A 14 9.32 6.55 1.28
N GLU A 15 10.61 6.82 1.08
CA GLU A 15 11.66 5.81 1.22
C GLU A 15 11.71 5.27 2.66
N LYS A 16 11.66 6.18 3.66
CA LYS A 16 11.62 5.81 5.08
C LYS A 16 10.37 4.99 5.40
N ALA A 17 9.21 5.37 4.88
CA ALA A 17 7.97 4.63 5.10
C ALA A 17 8.01 3.21 4.50
N ALA A 18 8.59 3.06 3.30
CA ALA A 18 8.77 1.77 2.64
C ALA A 18 9.72 0.87 3.44
N GLN A 19 10.86 1.40 3.91
CA GLN A 19 11.80 0.67 4.76
C GLN A 19 11.15 0.18 6.05
N VAL A 20 10.33 1.02 6.70
CA VAL A 20 9.56 0.65 7.90
C VAL A 20 8.58 -0.48 7.59
N ALA A 21 7.84 -0.38 6.48
CA ALA A 21 6.87 -1.39 6.06
C ALA A 21 7.55 -2.73 5.78
N ASP A 22 8.68 -2.74 5.07
CA ASP A 22 9.45 -3.95 4.76
C ASP A 22 10.01 -4.61 6.02
N GLY A 23 10.60 -3.83 6.93
CA GLY A 23 11.12 -4.33 8.20
C GLY A 23 10.04 -4.95 9.08
N LEU A 24 8.84 -4.34 9.12
CA LEU A 24 7.68 -4.90 9.81
C LEU A 24 7.18 -6.17 9.12
N ALA A 25 7.10 -6.19 7.79
CA ALA A 25 6.67 -7.37 7.03
C ALA A 25 7.60 -8.57 7.26
N GLU A 26 8.91 -8.35 7.26
CA GLU A 26 9.90 -9.38 7.58
C GLU A 26 9.73 -9.90 9.02
N ALA A 27 9.53 -8.99 9.97
CA ALA A 27 9.33 -9.35 11.38
C ALA A 27 8.02 -10.13 11.60
N VAL A 28 6.94 -9.78 10.88
CA VAL A 28 5.69 -10.54 10.87
C VAL A 28 5.90 -11.95 10.33
N GLY A 29 6.70 -12.10 9.26
CA GLY A 29 7.08 -13.42 8.72
C GLY A 29 7.79 -14.32 9.74
N LYS A 30 8.47 -13.73 10.73
CA LYS A 30 9.15 -14.42 11.84
C LYS A 30 8.24 -14.65 13.07
N GLY A 31 6.99 -14.20 13.02
CA GLY A 31 5.97 -14.43 14.05
C GLY A 31 5.70 -13.24 14.98
N PRO A 32 4.64 -13.32 15.81
CA PRO A 32 4.04 -12.17 16.49
C PRO A 32 4.99 -11.49 17.51
N ARG A 33 5.90 -12.25 18.13
CA ARG A 33 6.89 -11.69 19.07
C ARG A 33 7.93 -10.83 18.35
N HIS A 34 8.38 -11.26 17.18
CA HIS A 34 9.33 -10.49 16.37
C HIS A 34 8.67 -9.23 15.81
N ALA A 35 7.43 -9.33 15.33
CA ALA A 35 6.65 -8.17 14.90
C ALA A 35 6.49 -7.13 16.02
N THR A 36 6.14 -7.58 17.23
CA THR A 36 6.00 -6.70 18.40
C THR A 36 7.33 -6.04 18.77
N ALA A 37 8.43 -6.81 18.74
CA ALA A 37 9.76 -6.28 19.05
C ALA A 37 10.24 -5.27 17.99
N ALA A 38 9.94 -5.50 16.72
CA ALA A 38 10.24 -4.57 15.63
C ALA A 38 9.42 -3.28 15.76
N ALA A 39 8.11 -3.39 15.97
CA ALA A 39 7.23 -2.23 16.16
C ALA A 39 7.67 -1.34 17.35
N ARG A 40 8.14 -1.95 18.45
CA ARG A 40 8.65 -1.23 19.63
C ARG A 40 9.95 -0.46 19.39
N ARG A 41 10.67 -0.73 18.30
CA ARG A 41 11.92 -0.03 17.96
C ARG A 41 11.69 1.17 17.04
N LEU A 42 10.49 1.31 16.51
CA LEU A 42 10.13 2.44 15.66
C LEU A 42 9.86 3.68 16.51
N THR A 43 10.28 4.82 15.97
CA THR A 43 9.90 6.15 16.46
C THR A 43 8.46 6.46 16.09
N ASP A 44 7.85 7.45 16.76
CA ASP A 44 6.49 7.90 16.44
C ASP A 44 6.35 8.42 15.00
N GLU A 45 7.41 9.04 14.49
CA GLU A 45 7.50 9.50 13.10
C GLU A 45 7.49 8.33 12.12
N GLU A 46 8.31 7.31 12.35
CA GLU A 46 8.37 6.10 11.53
C GLU A 46 7.04 5.34 11.53
N LEU A 47 6.38 5.24 12.69
CA LEU A 47 5.05 4.64 12.78
C LEU A 47 4.02 5.43 11.97
N THR A 48 4.06 6.76 12.05
CA THR A 48 3.14 7.63 11.32
C THR A 48 3.33 7.50 9.81
N LEU A 49 4.59 7.56 9.35
CA LEU A 49 4.95 7.38 7.94
C LEU A 49 4.56 5.99 7.43
N GLY A 50 4.88 4.94 8.17
CA GLY A 50 4.53 3.56 7.82
C GLY A 50 3.02 3.32 7.72
N LEU A 51 2.24 3.88 8.66
CA LEU A 51 0.77 3.80 8.61
C LEU A 51 0.17 4.57 7.44
N ALA A 52 0.68 5.78 7.16
CA ALA A 52 0.23 6.57 6.01
C ALA A 52 0.53 5.86 4.69
N PHE A 53 1.71 5.26 4.56
CA PHE A 53 2.09 4.45 3.41
C PHE A 53 1.17 3.23 3.24
N LEU A 54 0.91 2.48 4.32
CA LEU A 54 0.00 1.34 4.28
C LEU A 54 -1.41 1.74 3.85
N ALA A 55 -1.94 2.85 4.37
CA ALA A 55 -3.24 3.37 3.98
C ALA A 55 -3.29 3.66 2.47
N ARG A 56 -2.23 4.27 1.93
CA ARG A 56 -2.12 4.56 0.50
C ARG A 56 -2.03 3.28 -0.35
N VAL A 57 -1.26 2.29 0.09
CA VAL A 57 -1.18 0.98 -0.58
C VAL A 57 -2.56 0.31 -0.62
N MET A 58 -3.31 0.33 0.48
CA MET A 58 -4.66 -0.23 0.56
C MET A 58 -5.65 0.49 -0.36
N GLU A 59 -5.55 1.81 -0.46
CA GLU A 59 -6.34 2.61 -1.40
C GLU A 59 -6.04 2.22 -2.86
N ILE A 60 -4.76 2.12 -3.22
CA ILE A 60 -4.31 1.71 -4.55
C ILE A 60 -4.80 0.29 -4.85
N ALA A 61 -4.67 -0.64 -3.91
CA ALA A 61 -5.16 -2.02 -4.07
C ALA A 61 -6.66 -2.04 -4.34
N ALA A 62 -7.46 -1.28 -3.59
CA ALA A 62 -8.91 -1.19 -3.77
C ALA A 62 -9.28 -0.60 -5.14
N MET A 63 -8.57 0.43 -5.61
CA MET A 63 -8.76 1.00 -6.95
C MET A 63 -8.42 -0.02 -8.03
N SER A 64 -7.28 -0.70 -7.90
CA SER A 64 -6.83 -1.73 -8.84
C SER A 64 -7.82 -2.90 -8.93
N SER A 65 -8.35 -3.37 -7.80
CA SER A 65 -9.37 -4.42 -7.80
C SER A 65 -10.64 -4.01 -8.54
N ARG A 66 -11.08 -2.76 -8.39
CA ARG A 66 -12.25 -2.23 -9.14
C ARG A 66 -11.97 -2.19 -10.64
N ALA A 67 -10.80 -1.66 -11.03
CA ALA A 67 -10.40 -1.59 -12.43
C ALA A 67 -10.34 -2.99 -13.08
N LEU A 68 -9.78 -3.98 -12.38
CA LEU A 68 -9.75 -5.36 -12.85
C LEU A 68 -11.16 -5.96 -12.99
N ALA A 69 -12.06 -5.67 -12.05
CA ALA A 69 -13.45 -6.11 -12.14
C ALA A 69 -14.20 -5.46 -13.31
N ASP A 70 -13.91 -4.20 -13.65
CA ASP A 70 -14.45 -3.54 -14.84
C ASP A 70 -13.97 -4.22 -16.13
N VAL A 71 -12.66 -4.52 -16.22
CA VAL A 71 -12.06 -5.24 -17.36
C VAL A 71 -12.70 -6.63 -17.53
N GLU A 72 -12.89 -7.37 -16.44
CA GLU A 72 -13.52 -8.69 -16.49
C GLU A 72 -14.96 -8.61 -16.99
N ARG A 73 -15.74 -7.64 -16.49
CA ARG A 73 -17.12 -7.40 -16.96
C ARG A 73 -17.17 -7.05 -18.45
N GLU A 74 -16.23 -6.23 -18.93
CA GLU A 74 -16.14 -5.86 -20.35
C GLU A 74 -15.84 -7.09 -21.23
N ARG A 75 -14.91 -7.96 -20.79
CA ARG A 75 -14.56 -9.20 -21.48
C ARG A 75 -15.75 -10.17 -21.54
N GLN A 76 -16.50 -10.33 -20.46
CA GLN A 76 -17.69 -11.18 -20.43
C GLN A 76 -18.78 -10.69 -21.39
N ARG A 77 -19.03 -9.37 -21.44
CA ARG A 77 -20.01 -8.78 -22.37
C ARG A 77 -19.60 -8.94 -23.83
N SER A 78 -18.33 -8.72 -24.13
CA SER A 78 -17.78 -8.88 -25.49
C SER A 78 -17.82 -10.35 -25.94
N GLY A 79 -17.46 -11.27 -25.05
CA GLY A 79 -17.57 -12.72 -25.31
C GLY A 79 -19.01 -13.20 -25.47
N ALA A 80 -19.97 -12.63 -24.72
CA ALA A 80 -21.39 -12.94 -24.87
C ALA A 80 -21.95 -12.44 -26.22
N ARG A 81 -21.56 -11.25 -26.67
CA ARG A 81 -21.94 -10.72 -28.00
C ARG A 81 -21.42 -11.59 -29.15
N LEU A 82 -20.20 -12.11 -29.05
CA LEU A 82 -19.62 -13.01 -30.05
C LEU A 82 -20.30 -14.38 -30.13
N ARG A 83 -21.00 -14.83 -29.08
CA ARG A 83 -21.75 -16.10 -29.06
C ARG A 83 -23.18 -15.98 -29.59
N LEU A 84 -23.69 -14.77 -29.75
CA LEU A 84 -25.06 -14.48 -30.19
C LEU A 84 -25.15 -14.07 -31.67
N ASN A 85 -24.00 -13.96 -32.34
CA ASN A 85 -23.86 -13.77 -33.79
C ASN A 85 -23.35 -15.06 -34.43
#